data_AF-A0A2E5AC74-F1
#
_entry.id   AF-A0A2E5AC74-F1
#
_cell.length_a   1.000
_cell.length_b   1.000
_cell.length_c   1.000
_cell.angle_alpha   90.00
_cell.angle_beta   90.00
_cell.angle_gamma   90.00
#
_symmetry.space_group_name_H-M   'P 1'
#
loop_
_entity.id
_entity.type
_entity.pdbx_description
1 polymer ?
#
loop_
_entity_poly.entity_id
_entity_poly.type
_entity_poly.pdbx_seq_one_letter_code
_entity_poly.pdbx_strand_id
1 'polypeptide(L)'
;MADAKPTFRFDDAGTIPPPGWIGRAARALFGYGSLYWVYQIVSFGDVGALTNLSVIGFTLFALQLIPYTVNIGFGIRLSFWPRLLAALGIAAAAYLGWQSTGEVAPPSLWNAIAILNIYVYGHLGISFVLAAIFATAGCEMRALPILIGRLAGRRARDHYCPGPIRTIDHWERKQFGQKP
;
A
#
# COMPACT_ATOMS: atom_id res chain seq x y z
N MET A 1 25.07 13.42 -6.06
CA MET A 1 25.17 12.01 -6.47
C MET A 1 23.75 11.50 -6.61
N ALA A 2 23.36 11.07 -7.81
CA ALA A 2 21.99 10.63 -8.08
C ALA A 2 21.72 9.34 -7.32
N ASP A 3 20.94 9.43 -6.23
CA ASP A 3 20.54 8.27 -5.45
C ASP A 3 19.72 7.32 -6.31
N ALA A 4 20.11 6.06 -6.23
CA ALA A 4 19.73 4.95 -7.09
C ALA A 4 18.20 4.84 -7.27
N LYS A 5 17.79 4.51 -8.50
CA LYS A 5 16.47 3.96 -8.84
C LYS A 5 16.01 3.01 -7.71
N PRO A 6 14.73 3.01 -7.30
CA PRO A 6 14.24 2.06 -6.32
C PRO A 6 14.42 0.66 -6.91
N THR A 7 15.49 -0.01 -6.50
CA THR A 7 15.80 -1.33 -7.00
C THR A 7 14.87 -2.28 -6.29
N PHE A 8 13.94 -2.88 -7.04
CA PHE A 8 13.16 -4.05 -6.65
C PHE A 8 14.09 -5.25 -6.43
N ARG A 9 14.98 -5.13 -5.44
CA ARG A 9 15.98 -6.11 -5.05
C ARG A 9 15.36 -6.95 -3.95
N PHE A 10 15.09 -8.20 -4.28
CA PHE A 10 14.61 -9.19 -3.32
C PHE A 10 15.82 -9.91 -2.75
N ASP A 11 15.90 -9.97 -1.42
CA ASP A 11 16.94 -10.68 -0.70
C ASP A 11 16.45 -12.08 -0.31
N ASP A 12 17.37 -12.95 0.10
CA ASP A 12 17.01 -14.30 0.54
C ASP A 12 16.17 -14.27 1.83
N ALA A 13 15.32 -15.27 2.00
CA ALA A 13 14.40 -15.34 3.13
C ALA A 13 15.14 -15.47 4.46
N GLY A 14 14.79 -14.64 5.45
CA GLY A 14 15.40 -14.62 6.78
C GLY A 14 16.66 -13.75 6.86
N THR A 15 16.92 -12.90 5.86
CA THR A 15 18.04 -11.95 5.86
C THR A 15 17.71 -10.66 6.59
N ILE A 16 16.42 -10.33 6.71
CA ILE A 16 15.96 -9.13 7.42
C ILE A 16 15.48 -9.55 8.82
N PRO A 17 15.95 -8.90 9.90
CA PRO A 17 15.48 -9.21 11.24
C PRO A 17 14.01 -8.78 11.41
N PRO A 18 13.21 -9.52 12.20
CA PRO A 18 11.83 -9.15 12.48
C PRO A 18 11.76 -7.82 13.26
N PRO A 19 10.65 -7.08 13.16
CA PRO A 19 10.45 -5.85 13.91
C PRO A 19 10.22 -6.13 15.40
N GLY A 20 10.68 -5.22 16.24
CA GLY A 20 10.38 -5.20 17.67
C GLY A 20 8.95 -4.75 17.97
N TRP A 21 8.63 -4.57 19.24
CA TRP A 21 7.27 -4.24 19.67
C TRP A 21 6.84 -2.83 19.22
N ILE A 22 7.78 -1.88 19.12
CA ILE A 22 7.50 -0.52 18.62
C ILE A 22 7.26 -0.57 17.12
N GLY A 23 8.10 -1.27 16.36
CA GLY A 23 7.89 -1.50 14.94
C GLY A 23 6.54 -2.18 14.64
N ARG A 24 6.11 -3.12 15.49
CA ARG A 24 4.80 -3.77 15.38
C ARG A 24 3.65 -2.84 15.71
N ALA A 25 3.77 -2.03 16.77
CA ALA A 25 2.75 -1.04 17.14
C ALA A 25 2.57 0.02 16.03
N ALA A 26 3.66 0.52 15.45
CA ALA A 26 3.62 1.44 14.33
C ALA A 26 2.86 0.84 13.13
N ARG A 27 3.16 -0.41 12.78
CA ARG A 27 2.44 -1.13 11.71
C ARG A 27 0.95 -1.30 12.02
N ALA A 28 0.60 -1.66 13.26
CA ALA A 28 -0.80 -1.76 13.66
C ALA A 28 -1.53 -0.43 13.51
N LEU A 29 -0.90 0.69 13.89
CA LEU A 29 -1.44 2.03 13.74
C LEU A 29 -1.67 2.40 12.26
N PHE A 30 -0.66 2.19 11.41
CA PHE A 30 -0.79 2.46 9.96
C PHE A 30 -1.82 1.55 9.29
N GLY A 31 -1.89 0.28 9.72
CA GLY A 31 -2.86 -0.69 9.24
C GLY A 31 -4.29 -0.28 9.58
N TYR A 32 -4.53 0.07 10.85
CA TYR A 32 -5.81 0.56 11.33
C TYR A 32 -6.22 1.85 10.61
N GLY A 33 -5.32 2.84 10.50
CA GLY A 33 -5.61 4.09 9.80
C GLY A 33 -5.99 3.88 8.33
N SER A 34 -5.31 2.95 7.64
CA SER A 34 -5.63 2.61 6.25
C SER A 34 -7.00 1.92 6.12
N LEU A 35 -7.31 0.97 7.02
CA LEU A 35 -8.62 0.30 7.04
C LEU A 35 -9.75 1.25 7.42
N TYR A 36 -9.49 2.18 8.34
CA TYR A 36 -10.44 3.21 8.72
C TYR A 36 -10.75 4.14 7.54
N TRP A 37 -9.74 4.50 6.73
CA TRP A 37 -9.95 5.24 5.50
C TRP A 37 -10.84 4.48 4.50
N VAL A 38 -10.59 3.18 4.31
CA VAL A 38 -11.47 2.33 3.48
C VAL A 38 -12.91 2.31 4.00
N TYR A 39 -13.08 2.17 5.33
CA TYR A 39 -14.40 2.20 5.95
C TYR A 39 -15.13 3.54 5.67
N GLN A 40 -14.43 4.67 5.74
CA GLN A 40 -15.00 5.98 5.41
C GLN A 40 -15.46 6.07 3.96
N ILE A 41 -14.65 5.59 3.01
CA ILE A 41 -15.00 5.57 1.58
C ILE A 41 -16.22 4.69 1.31
N VAL A 42 -16.28 3.50 1.91
CA VAL A 42 -17.38 2.54 1.69
C VAL A 42 -18.68 2.98 2.35
N SER A 43 -18.61 3.58 3.55
CA SER A 43 -19.80 3.89 4.34
C SER A 43 -20.40 5.25 4.05
N PHE A 44 -19.58 6.23 3.66
CA PHE A 44 -19.98 7.63 3.54
C PHE A 44 -19.57 8.29 2.22
N GLY A 45 -18.86 7.56 1.36
CA GLY A 45 -18.30 8.14 0.16
C GLY A 45 -19.32 8.24 -0.98
N ASP A 46 -19.41 9.42 -1.57
CA ASP A 46 -20.26 9.73 -2.71
C ASP A 46 -19.57 10.72 -3.66
N VAL A 47 -20.31 11.15 -4.69
CA VAL A 47 -19.82 12.13 -5.67
C VAL A 47 -19.47 13.48 -5.02
N GLY A 48 -20.15 13.87 -3.94
CA GLY A 48 -19.86 15.08 -3.16
C GLY A 48 -18.50 15.02 -2.44
N ALA A 49 -18.01 13.82 -2.12
CA ALA A 49 -16.70 13.63 -1.52
C ALA A 49 -15.53 14.06 -2.45
N LEU A 50 -15.77 14.24 -3.76
CA LEU A 50 -14.75 14.69 -4.72
C LEU A 50 -14.27 16.12 -4.47
N THR A 51 -15.04 16.95 -3.76
CA THR A 51 -14.59 18.30 -3.36
C THR A 51 -13.79 18.31 -2.06
N ASN A 52 -13.69 17.17 -1.37
CA ASN A 52 -12.99 17.05 -0.10
C ASN A 52 -11.47 16.94 -0.34
N LEU A 53 -10.70 17.86 0.23
CA LEU A 53 -9.24 17.89 0.07
C LEU A 53 -8.56 16.62 0.57
N SER A 54 -9.08 15.98 1.62
CA SER A 54 -8.55 14.70 2.11
C SER A 54 -8.75 13.60 1.07
N VAL A 55 -9.92 13.51 0.44
CA VAL A 55 -10.19 12.51 -0.61
C VAL A 55 -9.26 12.71 -1.79
N ILE A 56 -9.07 13.96 -2.23
CA ILE A 56 -8.13 14.29 -3.31
C ILE A 56 -6.70 13.88 -2.90
N GLY A 57 -6.26 14.28 -1.71
CA GLY A 57 -4.92 13.99 -1.19
C GLY A 57 -4.63 12.49 -1.08
N PHE A 58 -5.54 11.72 -0.47
CA PHE A 58 -5.42 10.27 -0.36
C PHE A 58 -5.50 9.58 -1.73
N THR A 59 -6.30 10.09 -2.67
CA THR A 59 -6.35 9.55 -4.04
C THR A 59 -5.03 9.76 -4.79
N LEU A 60 -4.46 10.96 -4.71
CA LEU A 60 -3.15 11.24 -5.30
C LEU A 60 -2.05 10.39 -4.66
N PHE A 61 -2.12 10.20 -3.34
CA PHE A 61 -1.19 9.32 -2.64
C PHE A 61 -1.40 7.85 -3.03
N ALA A 62 -2.63 7.39 -3.24
CA ALA A 62 -2.93 6.05 -3.75
C ALA A 62 -2.35 5.82 -5.15
N LEU A 63 -2.44 6.80 -6.06
CA LEU A 63 -1.78 6.75 -7.38
C LEU A 63 -0.25 6.64 -7.27
N GLN A 64 0.34 7.30 -6.27
CA GLN A 64 1.77 7.16 -6.01
C GLN A 64 2.13 5.77 -5.49
N LEU A 65 1.26 5.19 -4.64
CA LEU A 65 1.45 3.92 -3.94
C LEU A 65 1.08 2.68 -4.76
N ILE A 66 0.22 2.80 -5.78
CA ILE A 66 -0.26 1.64 -6.53
C ILE A 66 0.88 0.79 -7.15
N PRO A 67 1.98 1.35 -7.69
CA PRO A 67 3.09 0.52 -8.18
C PRO A 67 3.73 -0.31 -7.06
N TYR A 68 3.79 0.21 -5.83
CA TYR A 68 4.36 -0.53 -4.71
C TYR A 68 3.42 -1.68 -4.31
N THR A 69 2.13 -1.40 -4.13
CA THR A 69 1.14 -2.44 -3.78
C THR A 69 1.05 -3.55 -4.83
N VAL A 70 1.11 -3.22 -6.11
CA VAL A 70 1.06 -4.23 -7.20
C VAL A 70 2.41 -4.93 -7.36
N ASN A 71 3.50 -4.20 -7.54
CA ASN A 71 4.79 -4.81 -7.87
C ASN A 71 5.41 -5.56 -6.68
N ILE A 72 5.35 -4.97 -5.48
CA ILE A 72 5.91 -5.60 -4.27
C ILE A 72 4.92 -6.63 -3.73
N GLY A 73 3.62 -6.30 -3.70
CA GLY A 73 2.58 -7.19 -3.20
C GLY A 73 2.43 -8.47 -4.00
N PHE A 74 2.55 -8.43 -5.32
CA PHE A 74 2.51 -9.65 -6.16
C PHE A 74 3.90 -10.17 -6.58
N GLY A 75 4.98 -9.43 -6.26
CA GLY A 75 6.33 -9.79 -6.69
C GLY A 75 6.57 -9.70 -8.20
N ILE A 76 5.75 -8.92 -8.92
CA ILE A 76 5.83 -8.72 -10.38
C ILE A 76 6.56 -7.39 -10.66
N ARG A 77 7.28 -7.29 -11.78
CA ARG A 77 7.99 -6.06 -12.18
C ARG A 77 7.26 -5.32 -13.29
N LEU A 78 6.09 -4.74 -12.98
CA LEU A 78 5.34 -3.89 -13.91
C LEU A 78 5.81 -2.42 -13.89
N SER A 79 6.80 -2.06 -13.06
CA SER A 79 7.38 -0.70 -13.03
C SER A 79 6.28 0.38 -12.86
N PHE A 80 6.23 1.39 -13.73
CA PHE A 80 5.27 2.50 -13.68
C PHE A 80 3.88 2.16 -14.23
N TRP A 81 3.71 1.00 -14.89
CA TRP A 81 2.46 0.63 -15.57
C TRP A 81 1.22 0.65 -14.66
N PRO A 82 1.25 0.16 -13.41
CA PRO A 82 0.07 0.20 -12.53
C PRO A 82 -0.44 1.62 -12.28
N ARG A 83 0.48 2.59 -12.14
CA ARG A 83 0.12 4.00 -11.97
C ARG A 83 -0.50 4.56 -13.24
N LEU A 84 0.10 4.28 -14.40
CA LEU A 84 -0.43 4.75 -15.68
C LEU A 84 -1.84 4.19 -15.94
N LEU A 85 -2.05 2.89 -15.73
CA LEU A 85 -3.35 2.25 -15.92
C LEU A 85 -4.41 2.80 -14.95
N ALA A 86 -4.05 3.04 -13.69
CA ALA A 86 -4.97 3.65 -12.73
C ALA A 86 -5.34 5.10 -13.13
N ALA A 87 -4.36 5.91 -13.54
CA ALA A 87 -4.61 7.28 -13.97
C ALA A 87 -5.48 7.33 -15.24
N LEU A 88 -5.20 6.47 -16.22
CA LEU A 88 -6.01 6.34 -17.44
C LEU A 88 -7.42 5.82 -17.12
N GLY A 89 -7.55 4.88 -16.19
CA GLY A 89 -8.85 4.37 -15.74
C GLY A 89 -9.73 5.47 -15.12
N ILE A 90 -9.15 6.31 -14.26
CA ILE A 90 -9.85 7.48 -13.69
C ILE A 90 -10.23 8.48 -14.79
N ALA A 91 -9.31 8.81 -15.69
CA ALA A 91 -9.58 9.75 -16.78
C ALA A 91 -10.67 9.22 -17.73
N ALA A 92 -10.65 7.93 -18.07
CA ALA A 92 -11.66 7.28 -18.89
C ALA A 92 -13.02 7.27 -18.18
N ALA A 93 -13.06 6.96 -16.88
CA ALA A 93 -14.29 6.98 -16.09
C ALA A 93 -14.91 8.38 -16.00
N ALA A 94 -14.09 9.43 -15.86
CA ALA A 94 -14.53 10.81 -15.93
C ALA A 94 -15.10 11.15 -17.32
N TYR A 95 -14.34 10.84 -18.37
CA TYR A 95 -14.72 11.20 -19.75
C TYR A 95 -16.00 10.48 -20.20
N LEU A 96 -16.07 9.17 -20.05
CA LEU A 96 -17.25 8.37 -20.43
C LEU A 96 -18.47 8.70 -19.58
N GLY A 97 -18.27 9.01 -18.30
CA GLY A 97 -19.34 9.47 -17.41
C GLY A 97 -19.89 10.83 -17.82
N TRP A 98 -19.01 11.77 -18.16
CA TRP A 98 -19.41 13.09 -18.63
C TRP A 98 -20.19 13.00 -19.95
N GLN A 99 -19.73 12.17 -20.90
CA GLN A 99 -20.44 11.96 -22.16
C GLN A 99 -21.85 11.38 -21.97
N SER A 100 -22.09 10.59 -20.93
CA SER A 100 -23.39 9.95 -20.69
C SER A 100 -24.34 10.79 -19.82
N THR A 101 -23.82 11.58 -18.88
CA THR A 101 -24.63 12.33 -17.90
C THR A 101 -24.65 13.84 -18.15
N GLY A 102 -23.66 14.38 -18.87
CA GLY A 102 -23.40 15.81 -18.98
C GLY A 102 -22.76 16.44 -17.74
N GLU A 103 -22.58 15.68 -16.65
CA GLU A 103 -22.04 16.18 -15.38
C GLU A 103 -20.51 16.15 -15.36
N VAL A 104 -19.90 17.19 -14.79
CA VAL A 104 -18.44 17.29 -14.64
C VAL A 104 -17.90 16.25 -13.65
N ALA A 105 -18.71 15.88 -12.66
CA ALA A 105 -18.38 14.90 -11.63
C ALA A 105 -19.38 13.73 -11.71
N PRO A 106 -19.29 12.87 -12.74
CA PRO A 106 -20.22 11.77 -12.90
C PRO A 106 -19.97 10.67 -11.85
N PRO A 107 -20.98 9.87 -11.45
CA PRO A 107 -20.81 8.78 -10.49
C PRO A 107 -19.72 7.75 -10.87
N SER A 108 -19.46 7.58 -12.17
CA SER A 108 -18.37 6.71 -12.67
C SER A 108 -16.99 7.17 -12.21
N LEU A 109 -16.75 8.49 -12.12
CA LEU A 109 -15.49 9.06 -11.63
C LEU A 109 -15.31 8.71 -10.14
N TRP A 110 -16.35 8.91 -9.33
CA TRP A 110 -16.32 8.52 -7.92
C TRP A 110 -16.01 7.02 -7.77
N ASN A 111 -16.70 6.15 -8.52
CA ASN A 111 -16.48 4.72 -8.46
C ASN A 111 -15.02 4.33 -8.80
N ALA A 112 -14.42 4.94 -9.83
CA ALA A 112 -13.03 4.68 -10.18
C ALA A 112 -12.06 5.10 -9.07
N ILE A 113 -12.30 6.25 -8.45
CA ILE A 113 -11.51 6.77 -7.32
C ILE A 113 -11.69 5.88 -6.08
N ALA A 114 -12.92 5.49 -5.76
CA ALA A 114 -13.25 4.63 -4.65
C ALA A 114 -12.57 3.26 -4.81
N ILE A 115 -12.66 2.64 -5.99
CA ILE A 115 -12.01 1.35 -6.29
C ILE A 115 -10.49 1.46 -6.09
N LEU A 116 -9.86 2.53 -6.59
CA LEU A 116 -8.41 2.74 -6.41
C LEU A 116 -8.05 2.84 -4.92
N ASN A 117 -8.77 3.68 -4.17
CA ASN A 117 -8.52 3.88 -2.74
C ASN A 117 -8.74 2.59 -1.96
N ILE A 118 -9.87 1.90 -2.19
CA ILE A 118 -10.20 0.63 -1.53
C ILE A 118 -9.12 -0.41 -1.82
N TYR A 119 -8.68 -0.53 -3.07
CA TYR A 119 -7.63 -1.47 -3.44
C TYR A 119 -6.30 -1.14 -2.74
N VAL A 120 -5.81 0.10 -2.87
CA VAL A 120 -4.49 0.48 -2.33
C VAL A 120 -4.48 0.47 -0.81
N TYR A 121 -5.42 1.16 -0.16
CA TYR A 121 -5.48 1.26 1.30
C TYR A 121 -6.00 0.00 1.96
N GLY A 122 -6.87 -0.76 1.30
CA GLY A 122 -7.29 -2.08 1.79
C GLY A 122 -6.13 -3.07 1.77
N HIS A 123 -5.40 -3.15 0.65
CA HIS A 123 -4.22 -4.01 0.54
C HIS A 123 -3.15 -3.62 1.57
N LEU A 124 -2.87 -2.32 1.71
CA LEU A 124 -1.93 -1.79 2.72
C LEU A 124 -2.39 -2.08 4.14
N GLY A 125 -3.66 -1.79 4.45
CA GLY A 125 -4.24 -1.95 5.76
C GLY A 125 -4.15 -3.38 6.25
N ILE A 126 -4.62 -4.32 5.43
CA ILE A 126 -4.54 -5.77 5.72
C ILE A 126 -3.06 -6.19 5.86
N SER A 127 -2.20 -5.77 4.95
CA SER A 127 -0.77 -6.11 4.98
C SER A 127 -0.08 -5.63 6.25
N PHE A 128 -0.35 -4.40 6.69
CA PHE A 128 0.22 -3.84 7.92
C PHE A 128 -0.28 -4.52 9.18
N VAL A 129 -1.58 -4.84 9.25
CA VAL A 129 -2.16 -5.60 10.38
C VAL A 129 -1.51 -6.98 10.47
N LEU A 130 -1.41 -7.70 9.35
CA LEU A 130 -0.74 -8.99 9.31
C LEU A 130 0.74 -8.90 9.69
N ALA A 131 1.44 -7.87 9.20
CA ALA A 131 2.84 -7.63 9.56
C ALA A 131 3.03 -7.35 11.06
N ALA A 132 2.10 -6.63 11.69
CA ALA A 132 2.11 -6.38 13.13
C ALA A 132 1.84 -7.66 13.93
N ILE A 133 0.89 -8.50 13.51
CA ILE A 133 0.56 -9.76 14.19
C ILE A 133 1.72 -10.74 14.10
N PHE A 134 2.24 -10.97 12.89
CA PHE A 134 3.24 -12.02 12.63
C PHE A 134 4.70 -11.56 12.71
N ALA A 135 4.95 -10.30 13.08
CA ALA A 135 6.28 -9.70 13.07
C ALA A 135 7.01 -9.96 11.75
N THR A 136 6.32 -9.68 10.63
CA THR A 136 6.88 -9.93 9.29
C THR A 136 8.09 -9.03 9.07
N ALA A 137 9.23 -9.64 8.74
CA ALA A 137 10.45 -8.91 8.45
C ALA A 137 10.39 -8.20 7.09
N GLY A 138 11.05 -7.05 7.00
CA GLY A 138 11.17 -6.30 5.75
C GLY A 138 9.92 -5.50 5.43
N CYS A 139 9.38 -5.69 4.22
CA CYS A 139 8.30 -4.89 3.68
C CYS A 139 6.95 -5.51 3.95
N GLU A 140 6.07 -4.72 4.54
CA GLU A 140 4.77 -5.14 5.06
C GLU A 140 3.84 -5.52 3.92
N MET A 141 3.99 -4.89 2.76
CA MET A 141 3.31 -5.28 1.52
C MET A 141 3.62 -6.72 1.09
N ARG A 142 4.69 -7.37 1.61
CA ARG A 142 4.97 -8.80 1.38
C ARG A 142 4.41 -9.71 2.46
N ALA A 143 3.78 -9.20 3.52
CA ALA A 143 3.21 -10.04 4.57
C ALA A 143 2.19 -11.05 4.02
N LEU A 144 1.39 -10.64 3.04
CA LEU A 144 0.46 -11.53 2.32
C LEU A 144 1.20 -12.65 1.57
N PRO A 145 2.12 -12.38 0.63
CA PRO A 145 2.96 -13.41 -0.01
C PRO A 145 3.76 -14.28 0.96
N ILE A 146 4.27 -13.71 2.04
CA ILE A 146 5.05 -14.44 3.06
C ILE A 146 4.14 -15.43 3.78
N LEU A 147 2.93 -15.02 4.16
CA LEU A 147 1.94 -15.88 4.80
C LEU A 147 1.50 -17.00 3.85
N ILE A 148 1.14 -16.67 2.60
CA ILE A 148 0.75 -17.66 1.58
C ILE A 148 1.91 -18.63 1.31
N GLY A 149 3.14 -18.12 1.19
CA GLY A 149 4.34 -18.94 1.03
C GLY A 149 4.51 -19.91 2.19
N ARG A 150 4.39 -19.43 3.44
CA ARG A 150 4.51 -20.25 4.65
C ARG A 150 3.46 -21.36 4.70
N LEU A 151 2.21 -21.05 4.33
CA LEU A 151 1.14 -22.05 4.22
C LEU A 151 1.41 -23.08 3.11
N ALA A 152 2.01 -22.66 2.00
CA ALA A 152 2.38 -23.52 0.88
C ALA A 152 3.74 -24.22 1.03
N GLY A 153 4.40 -24.12 2.19
CA GLY A 153 5.72 -24.71 2.43
C GLY A 153 6.89 -24.05 1.65
N ARG A 154 6.68 -22.85 1.10
CA ARG A 154 7.68 -22.09 0.32
C ARG A 154 8.22 -20.91 1.13
N ARG A 155 9.53 -20.70 1.10
CA ARG A 155 10.14 -19.48 1.67
C ARG A 155 9.97 -18.32 0.69
N ALA A 156 9.16 -17.34 1.06
CA ALA A 156 9.06 -16.09 0.31
C ALA A 156 10.31 -15.24 0.53
N ARG A 157 10.81 -14.62 -0.53
CA ARG A 157 11.98 -13.73 -0.46
C ARG A 157 11.70 -12.52 0.44
N ASP A 158 12.75 -11.88 0.95
CA ASP A 158 12.63 -10.65 1.73
C ASP A 158 12.78 -9.42 0.84
N HIS A 159 12.27 -8.27 1.29
CA HIS A 159 12.47 -6.98 0.63
C HIS A 159 12.44 -5.88 1.68
N TYR A 160 13.36 -4.92 1.61
CA TYR A 160 13.28 -3.73 2.45
C TYR A 160 12.17 -2.81 1.99
N CYS A 161 11.29 -2.40 2.90
CA CYS A 161 10.25 -1.45 2.53
C CYS A 161 10.84 -0.05 2.30
N PRO A 162 10.52 0.61 1.19
CA PRO A 162 10.81 2.02 1.01
C PRO A 162 9.85 2.82 1.91
N GLY A 163 10.35 3.39 3.01
CA GLY A 163 9.51 4.21 3.90
C GLY A 163 10.07 4.40 5.31
N PRO A 164 9.32 5.14 6.16
CA PRO A 164 9.76 5.51 7.51
C PRO A 164 9.83 4.32 8.47
N ILE A 165 9.12 3.23 8.19
CA ILE A 165 9.08 2.06 9.07
C ILE A 165 10.45 1.40 9.20
N ARG A 166 11.24 1.36 8.12
CA ARG A 166 12.62 0.89 8.17
C ARG A 166 13.45 1.67 9.19
N THR A 167 13.25 2.98 9.26
CA THR A 167 13.96 3.87 10.19
C THR A 167 13.54 3.59 11.63
N ILE A 168 12.24 3.36 11.87
CA ILE A 168 11.71 2.98 13.19
C ILE A 168 12.33 1.66 13.66
N ASP A 169 12.31 0.63 12.80
CA ASP A 169 12.86 -0.68 13.16
C ASP A 169 14.37 -0.60 13.41
N HIS A 170 15.11 0.20 12.62
CA HIS A 170 16.54 0.36 12.82
C HIS A 170 16.87 1.12 14.11
N TRP A 171 16.11 2.16 14.42
CA TRP A 171 16.22 2.88 15.68
C TRP A 171 15.91 1.96 16.88
N GLU A 172 14.83 1.19 16.81
CA GLU A 172 14.44 0.26 17.88
C GLU A 172 15.54 -0.78 18.13
N ARG A 173 16.10 -1.38 17.07
CA ARG A 173 17.23 -2.32 17.21
C ARG A 173 18.45 -1.69 17.85
N LYS A 174 18.79 -0.45 17.47
CA LYS A 174 19.94 0.27 18.03
C LYS A 174 19.76 0.57 19.52
N GLN A 175 18.54 0.90 19.95
CA GLN A 175 18.26 1.25 21.35
C GLN A 175 18.14 0.02 22.25
N PHE A 176 17.52 -1.07 21.76
CA PHE A 176 17.18 -2.23 22.59
C PHE A 176 18.06 -3.46 22.35
N GLY A 177 19.10 -3.36 21.52
CA GLY A 177 20.09 -4.43 21.34
C GLY A 177 19.50 -5.74 20.81
N GLN A 178 18.43 -5.68 20.02
CA GLN A 178 17.83 -6.85 19.40
C GLN A 178 18.86 -7.49 18.44
N LYS A 179 19.36 -8.67 18.81
CA LYS A 179 20.22 -9.48 17.93
C LYS A 179 19.43 -9.94 16.70
N PRO A 180 20.07 -10.01 15.53
CA PRO A 180 19.44 -10.50 14.31
C PRO A 180 18.95 -11.94 14.46
#